data_AF-A0A2W4JSE3-F1
#
_entry.id   AF-A0A2W4JSE3-F1
#
_cell.length_a   1.000
_cell.length_b   1.000
_cell.length_c   1.000
_cell.angle_alpha   90.00
_cell.angle_beta   90.00
_cell.angle_gamma   90.00
#
_symmetry.space_group_name_H-M   'P 1'
#
loop_
_entity.id
_entity.type
_entity.pdbx_description
1 polymer ?
#
loop_
_entity_poly.entity_id
_entity_poly.type
_entity_poly.pdbx_seq_one_letter_code
_entity_poly.pdbx_strand_id
1 'polypeptide(L)'
;MDIHVTIDGEVIDLHSLTDEEFAFYMNALMKYKENIPHNEFLKLLQSPEVMKGKKITREVTKSNLFRAIQDLEHRLAIRQGIVSGEVSQEEPAQKAEYVSAYKAAQMKNATITGIVRAVREGRLAGHQDKKRGHWKIPTKALEKYTPTRQNRKKK
;
A
#
# COMPACT_ATOMS: atom_id res chain seq x y z
N MET A 1 -10.70 7.40 -0.05
CA MET A 1 -9.85 6.46 0.70
C MET A 1 -8.42 6.92 0.52
N ASP A 2 -7.60 6.71 1.54
CA ASP A 2 -6.25 7.27 1.63
C ASP A 2 -5.17 6.19 1.58
N ILE A 3 -5.46 5.03 2.17
CA ILE A 3 -4.56 3.89 2.24
C ILE A 3 -5.28 2.61 1.82
N HIS A 4 -4.48 1.63 1.41
CA HIS A 4 -4.89 0.25 1.29
C HIS A 4 -4.13 -0.58 2.33
N VAL A 5 -4.84 -1.39 3.12
CA VAL A 5 -4.26 -2.31 4.08
C VAL A 5 -4.45 -3.72 3.55
N THR A 6 -3.33 -4.36 3.26
CA THR A 6 -3.28 -5.72 2.71
C THR A 6 -3.64 -6.75 3.79
N ILE A 7 -3.88 -7.99 3.39
CA ILE A 7 -4.27 -9.09 4.27
C ILE A 7 -3.19 -9.44 5.30
N ASP A 8 -1.92 -9.23 4.98
CA ASP A 8 -0.79 -9.37 5.92
C ASP A 8 -0.57 -8.10 6.78
N GLY A 9 -1.39 -7.08 6.58
CA GLY A 9 -1.41 -5.81 7.29
C GLY A 9 -0.31 -4.84 6.89
N GLU A 10 0.30 -5.01 5.71
CA GLU A 10 1.08 -3.95 5.10
C GLU A 10 0.19 -2.80 4.64
N VAL A 11 0.67 -1.57 4.84
CA VAL A 11 -0.01 -0.34 4.43
C VAL A 11 0.59 0.19 3.14
N ILE A 12 -0.27 0.38 2.14
CA ILE A 12 0.04 1.01 0.86
C ILE A 12 -0.60 2.40 0.85
N ASP A 13 0.19 3.42 0.49
CA ASP A 13 -0.29 4.79 0.37
C ASP A 13 -0.91 5.04 -1.01
N LEU A 14 -2.22 5.29 -1.06
CA LEU A 14 -2.93 5.49 -2.32
C LEU A 14 -2.70 6.88 -2.92
N HIS A 15 -2.20 7.85 -2.15
CA HIS A 15 -1.82 9.18 -2.68
C HIS A 15 -0.53 9.14 -3.50
N SER A 16 0.20 8.02 -3.46
CA SER A 16 1.37 7.80 -4.31
C SER A 16 1.02 7.36 -5.74
N LEU A 17 -0.24 6.98 -5.99
CA LEU A 17 -0.73 6.60 -7.30
C LEU A 17 -0.96 7.83 -8.18
N THR A 18 -0.84 7.67 -9.51
CA THR A 18 -1.37 8.66 -10.45
C THR A 18 -2.90 8.67 -10.44
N ASP A 19 -3.52 9.68 -11.05
CA ASP A 19 -4.97 9.78 -11.11
C ASP A 19 -5.57 8.60 -11.90
N GLU A 20 -4.90 8.15 -12.97
CA GLU A 20 -5.29 6.96 -13.75
C GLU A 20 -5.14 5.67 -12.95
N GLU A 21 -4.02 5.50 -12.25
CA GLU A 21 -3.78 4.35 -11.38
C GLU A 21 -4.80 4.29 -10.24
N PHE A 22 -5.13 5.43 -9.63
CA PHE A 22 -6.13 5.53 -8.59
C PHE A 22 -7.54 5.22 -9.11
N ALA A 23 -7.90 5.71 -10.30
CA ALA A 23 -9.17 5.38 -10.94
C ALA A 23 -9.27 3.87 -11.24
N PHE A 24 -8.18 3.26 -11.74
CA PHE A 24 -8.12 1.83 -11.97
C PHE A 24 -8.26 1.03 -10.66
N TYR A 25 -7.55 1.44 -9.61
CA TYR A 25 -7.68 0.86 -8.28
C TYR A 25 -9.12 0.91 -7.77
N MET A 26 -9.79 2.05 -7.91
CA MET A 26 -11.19 2.21 -7.48
C MET A 26 -12.13 1.27 -8.25
N ASN A 27 -11.92 1.09 -9.56
CA ASN A 27 -12.67 0.12 -10.35
C ASN A 27 -12.44 -1.32 -9.87
N ALA A 28 -11.18 -1.71 -9.61
CA ALA A 28 -10.85 -3.02 -9.04
C ALA A 28 -11.49 -3.22 -7.66
N LEU A 29 -11.46 -2.20 -6.79
CA LEU A 29 -12.09 -2.24 -5.48
C LEU A 29 -13.61 -2.44 -5.56
N MET A 30 -14.30 -1.77 -6.50
CA MET A 30 -15.73 -1.97 -6.71
C MET A 30 -16.04 -3.41 -7.13
N LYS A 31 -15.30 -3.94 -8.11
CA LYS A 31 -15.44 -5.33 -8.58
C LYS A 31 -15.18 -6.36 -7.47
N TYR A 32 -14.20 -6.10 -6.61
CA TYR A 32 -13.96 -6.91 -5.40
C TYR A 32 -15.16 -6.88 -4.45
N LYS A 33 -15.75 -5.69 -4.22
CA LYS A 33 -16.93 -5.52 -3.35
C LYS A 33 -18.18 -6.19 -3.90
N GLU A 34 -18.34 -6.17 -5.22
CA GLU A 34 -19.41 -6.89 -5.94
C GLU A 34 -19.21 -8.41 -5.92
N ASN A 35 -18.06 -8.90 -5.44
CA ASN A 35 -17.72 -10.32 -5.40
C ASN A 35 -17.83 -10.99 -6.78
N ILE A 36 -17.35 -10.31 -7.83
CA ILE A 36 -17.34 -10.87 -9.19
C ILE A 36 -16.55 -12.19 -9.24
N PRO A 37 -16.80 -13.07 -10.23
CA PRO A 37 -16.03 -14.29 -10.38
C PRO A 37 -14.52 -14.02 -10.44
N HIS A 38 -13.73 -14.80 -9.68
CA HIS A 38 -12.28 -14.62 -9.57
C HIS A 38 -11.55 -14.61 -10.93
N ASN A 39 -11.97 -15.46 -11.87
CA ASN A 39 -11.43 -15.49 -13.23
C ASN A 39 -11.69 -14.19 -14.02
N GLU A 40 -12.79 -13.48 -13.76
CA GLU A 40 -13.05 -12.17 -14.33
C GLU A 40 -12.19 -11.10 -13.66
N PHE A 41 -11.96 -11.21 -12.36
CA PHE A 41 -11.05 -10.32 -11.64
C PHE A 41 -9.61 -10.45 -12.13
N LEU A 42 -9.13 -11.67 -12.42
CA LEU A 42 -7.80 -11.90 -12.98
C LEU A 42 -7.54 -11.13 -14.28
N LYS A 43 -8.58 -10.88 -15.09
CA LYS A 43 -8.46 -10.06 -16.31
C LYS A 43 -8.06 -8.62 -16.01
N LEU A 44 -8.40 -8.09 -14.83
CA LEU A 44 -7.94 -6.77 -14.38
C LEU A 44 -6.45 -6.77 -14.07
N LEU A 45 -5.98 -7.80 -13.36
CA LEU A 45 -4.55 -7.94 -13.04
C LEU A 45 -3.70 -8.10 -14.32
N GLN A 46 -4.31 -8.62 -15.38
CA GLN A 46 -3.71 -8.79 -16.69
C GLN A 46 -3.79 -7.55 -17.60
N SER A 47 -4.39 -6.45 -17.12
CA SER A 47 -4.59 -5.26 -17.95
C SER A 47 -3.28 -4.49 -18.19
N PRO A 48 -3.19 -3.68 -19.26
CA PRO A 48 -2.00 -2.86 -19.53
C PRO A 48 -1.65 -1.86 -18.43
N GLU A 49 -2.64 -1.40 -17.67
CA GLU A 49 -2.48 -0.49 -16.52
C GLU A 49 -1.71 -1.15 -15.38
N VAL A 50 -1.80 -2.48 -15.27
CA VAL A 50 -1.15 -3.28 -14.23
C VAL A 50 0.12 -3.95 -14.78
N MET A 51 0.10 -4.40 -16.04
CA MET A 51 1.21 -5.11 -16.69
C MET A 51 1.83 -4.28 -17.81
N LYS A 52 3.14 -4.02 -17.71
CA LYS A 52 3.91 -3.40 -18.80
C LYS A 52 4.12 -4.40 -19.94
N GLY A 53 3.29 -4.31 -20.98
CA GLY A 53 3.44 -5.11 -22.21
C GLY A 53 3.23 -6.62 -22.00
N LYS A 54 2.26 -7.02 -21.17
CA LYS A 54 1.90 -8.42 -20.86
C LYS A 54 2.98 -9.23 -20.12
N LYS A 55 3.97 -8.59 -19.49
CA LYS A 55 4.90 -9.26 -18.59
C LYS A 55 4.85 -8.65 -17.20
N ILE A 56 4.75 -9.50 -16.18
CA ILE A 56 4.96 -9.09 -14.79
C ILE A 56 6.48 -8.95 -14.62
N THR A 57 6.97 -7.71 -14.66
CA THR A 57 8.37 -7.41 -14.39
C THR A 57 8.59 -7.17 -12.90
N ARG A 58 9.85 -7.24 -12.45
CA ARG A 58 10.19 -6.93 -11.05
C ARG A 58 9.78 -5.51 -10.63
N GLU A 59 9.78 -4.56 -11.58
CA GLU A 59 9.31 -3.19 -11.35
C GLU A 59 7.80 -3.16 -11.11
N VAL A 60 7.03 -3.86 -11.94
CA VAL A 60 5.57 -4.00 -11.78
C VAL A 60 5.23 -4.60 -10.43
N THR A 61 5.89 -5.69 -10.00
CA THR A 61 5.61 -6.32 -8.70
C THR A 61 5.86 -5.42 -7.49
N LYS A 62 6.68 -4.37 -7.67
CA LYS A 62 6.99 -3.39 -6.62
C LYS A 62 6.08 -2.16 -6.66
N SER A 63 5.24 -2.01 -7.68
CA SER A 63 4.36 -0.85 -7.78
C SER A 63 3.23 -0.95 -6.75
N ASN A 64 2.84 0.19 -6.18
CA ASN A 64 1.78 0.23 -5.18
C ASN A 64 0.43 -0.21 -5.77
N LEU A 65 0.17 0.12 -7.04
CA LEU A 65 -1.04 -0.30 -7.76
C LEU A 65 -1.10 -1.83 -7.87
N PHE A 66 -0.05 -2.47 -8.37
CA PHE A 66 -0.01 -3.92 -8.56
C PHE A 66 -0.26 -4.65 -7.25
N ARG A 67 0.44 -4.23 -6.19
CA ARG A 67 0.36 -4.85 -4.87
C ARG A 67 -1.04 -4.73 -4.26
N ALA A 68 -1.68 -3.57 -4.41
CA ALA A 68 -3.03 -3.35 -3.92
C ALA A 68 -4.07 -4.19 -4.68
N ILE A 69 -3.95 -4.32 -6.01
CA ILE A 69 -4.87 -5.14 -6.81
C ILE A 69 -4.64 -6.63 -6.54
N GLN A 70 -3.38 -7.06 -6.42
CA GLN A 70 -3.03 -8.42 -6.07
C GLN A 70 -3.61 -8.82 -4.70
N ASP A 71 -3.59 -7.91 -3.72
CA ASP A 71 -4.24 -8.16 -2.43
C ASP A 71 -5.76 -8.34 -2.57
N LEU A 72 -6.42 -7.48 -3.36
CA LEU A 72 -7.86 -7.61 -3.63
C LEU A 72 -8.20 -8.94 -4.32
N GLU A 73 -7.39 -9.35 -5.28
CA GLU A 73 -7.52 -10.63 -5.98
C GLU A 73 -7.37 -11.81 -5.01
N HIS A 74 -6.35 -11.77 -4.15
CA HIS A 74 -6.11 -12.83 -3.17
C HIS A 74 -7.25 -12.92 -2.15
N ARG A 75 -7.73 -11.78 -1.63
CA ARG A 75 -8.89 -11.73 -0.74
C ARG A 75 -10.15 -12.29 -1.42
N LEU A 76 -10.36 -12.00 -2.70
CA LEU A 76 -11.48 -12.52 -3.48
C LEU A 76 -11.37 -14.05 -3.63
N ALA A 77 -10.18 -14.55 -3.94
CA ALA A 77 -9.93 -15.99 -4.07
C ALA A 77 -10.24 -16.74 -2.77
N ILE A 78 -9.81 -16.19 -1.63
CA ILE A 78 -10.12 -16.76 -0.31
C ILE A 78 -11.63 -16.67 -0.02
N ARG A 79 -12.26 -15.52 -0.27
CA ARG A 79 -13.72 -15.33 -0.07
C ARG A 79 -14.54 -16.33 -0.89
N GLN A 80 -14.08 -16.70 -2.08
CA GLN A 80 -14.74 -17.66 -2.97
C GLN A 80 -14.33 -19.13 -2.70
N GLY A 81 -13.46 -19.38 -1.72
CA GLY A 81 -13.01 -20.73 -1.38
C GLY A 81 -12.06 -21.37 -2.40
N ILE A 82 -11.48 -20.59 -3.31
CA ILE A 82 -10.51 -21.06 -4.32
C ILE A 82 -9.15 -21.33 -3.66
N VAL A 83 -8.78 -20.50 -2.68
CA VAL A 83 -7.55 -20.63 -1.90
C VAL A 83 -7.92 -20.72 -0.42
N SER A 84 -7.24 -21.60 0.32
CA SER A 84 -7.40 -21.68 1.78
C SER A 84 -6.72 -20.50 2.46
N GLY A 85 -7.42 -19.87 3.40
CA GLY A 85 -6.90 -18.76 4.19
C GLY A 85 -8.00 -18.08 4.99
N GLU A 86 -7.63 -17.13 5.84
CA GLU A 86 -8.57 -16.27 6.54
C GLU A 86 -8.61 -14.91 5.85
N VAL A 87 -9.79 -14.49 5.39
CA VAL A 87 -9.97 -13.11 4.93
C VAL A 87 -9.92 -12.21 6.15
N SER A 88 -9.01 -11.24 6.16
CA SER A 88 -9.04 -10.18 7.17
C SER A 88 -10.42 -9.51 7.16
N GLN A 89 -11.04 -9.39 8.35
CA GLN A 89 -12.31 -8.68 8.51
C GLN A 89 -12.19 -7.19 8.23
N GLU A 90 -10.96 -6.68 8.12
CA GLU A 90 -10.72 -5.30 7.83
C GLU A 90 -10.92 -4.97 6.35
N GLU A 91 -11.68 -3.89 6.09
CA GLU A 91 -11.84 -3.34 4.75
C GLU A 91 -10.48 -2.96 4.16
N PRO A 92 -10.18 -3.36 2.91
CA PRO A 92 -8.87 -3.09 2.31
C PRO A 92 -8.62 -1.59 2.15
N ALA A 93 -9.61 -0.82 1.67
CA ALA A 93 -9.46 0.61 1.44
C ALA A 93 -9.99 1.43 2.62
N GLN A 94 -9.16 2.29 3.21
CA GLN A 94 -9.48 3.00 4.45
C GLN A 94 -9.12 4.49 4.36
N LYS A 95 -9.81 5.33 5.14
CA LYS A 95 -9.33 6.69 5.44
C LYS A 95 -8.19 6.60 6.45
N ALA A 96 -7.18 7.46 6.30
CA ALA A 96 -6.00 7.42 7.14
C ALA A 96 -5.91 8.66 8.03
N GLU A 97 -5.50 8.44 9.27
CA GLU A 97 -4.97 9.51 10.11
C GLU A 97 -3.47 9.68 9.81
N TYR A 98 -3.05 10.92 9.62
CA TYR A 98 -1.68 11.24 9.23
C TYR A 98 -0.94 11.99 10.32
N VAL A 99 0.35 11.66 10.46
CA VAL A 99 1.30 12.40 11.27
C VAL A 99 2.45 12.93 10.42
N SER A 100 3.12 13.97 10.91
CA SER A 100 4.33 14.51 10.26
C SER A 100 5.52 13.56 10.44
N ALA A 101 6.54 13.68 9.58
CA ALA A 101 7.80 12.94 9.74
C ALA A 101 8.48 13.19 11.09
N TYR A 102 8.33 14.39 11.66
CA TYR A 102 8.81 14.70 13.01
C TYR A 102 8.10 13.86 14.07
N LYS A 103 6.75 13.84 14.04
CA LYS A 103 5.97 13.08 15.00
C LYS A 103 6.18 11.57 14.84
N ALA A 104 6.24 11.07 13.61
CA ALA A 104 6.59 9.68 13.30
C ALA A 104 7.96 9.29 13.87
N ALA A 105 8.96 10.17 13.74
CA ALA A 105 10.30 9.94 14.27
C ALA A 105 10.28 9.85 15.80
N GLN A 106 9.50 10.68 16.49
CA GLN A 106 9.31 10.58 17.94
C GLN A 106 8.63 9.26 18.33
N MET A 107 7.53 8.90 17.66
CA MET A 107 6.78 7.67 17.95
C MET A 107 7.61 6.39 17.77
N LYS A 108 8.58 6.42 16.87
CA LYS A 108 9.43 5.26 16.54
C LYS A 108 10.85 5.34 17.06
N ASN A 109 11.17 6.36 17.86
CA ASN A 109 12.53 6.60 18.34
C ASN A 109 13.56 6.55 17.19
N ALA A 110 13.24 7.22 16.09
CA ALA A 110 14.04 7.29 14.87
C ALA A 110 14.45 8.73 14.58
N THR A 111 15.31 8.92 13.58
CA THR A 111 15.59 10.26 13.04
C THR A 111 14.55 10.63 11.98
N ILE A 112 14.25 11.93 11.84
CA ILE A 112 13.36 12.43 10.77
C ILE A 112 13.86 11.98 9.40
N THR A 113 15.17 12.12 9.16
CA THR A 113 15.82 11.67 7.93
C THR A 113 15.66 10.17 7.70
N GLY A 114 15.71 9.36 8.78
CA GLY A 114 15.49 7.92 8.72
C GLY A 114 14.06 7.56 8.31
N ILE A 115 13.06 8.28 8.84
CA ILE A 115 11.65 8.12 8.43
C ILE A 115 11.48 8.50 6.97
N VAL A 116 11.93 9.69 6.57
CA VAL A 116 11.80 10.18 5.18
C VAL A 116 12.50 9.23 4.20
N ARG A 117 13.68 8.73 4.57
CA ARG A 117 14.41 7.74 3.77
C ARG A 117 13.65 6.43 3.66
N ALA A 118 13.06 5.94 4.74
CA ALA A 118 12.25 4.71 4.71
C ALA A 118 11.04 4.85 3.77
N VAL A 119 10.39 6.03 3.77
CA VAL A 119 9.29 6.30 2.83
C VAL A 119 9.79 6.31 1.39
N ARG A 120 10.88 7.03 1.10
CA ARG A 120 11.47 7.09 -0.25
C ARG A 120 11.93 5.73 -0.78
N GLU A 121 12.39 4.86 0.10
CA GLU A 121 12.83 3.50 -0.25
C GLU A 121 11.66 2.49 -0.32
N GLY A 122 10.41 2.93 -0.09
CA GLY A 122 9.23 2.06 -0.09
C GLY A 122 9.16 1.11 1.10
N ARG A 123 9.95 1.34 2.15
CA ARG A 123 9.94 0.54 3.39
C ARG A 123 8.90 1.02 4.41
N LEU A 124 8.29 2.17 4.16
CA LEU A 124 7.25 2.76 4.99
C LEU A 124 6.27 3.52 4.09
N ALA A 125 4.96 3.33 4.29
CA ALA A 125 3.95 4.08 3.55
C ALA A 125 4.01 5.58 3.92
N GLY A 126 3.81 6.45 2.94
CA GLY A 126 3.72 7.89 3.14
C GLY A 126 3.97 8.67 1.86
N HIS A 127 3.52 9.92 1.84
CA HIS A 127 3.67 10.81 0.71
C HIS A 127 4.04 12.22 1.17
N GLN A 128 4.48 13.02 0.21
CA GLN A 128 4.71 14.43 0.42
C GLN A 128 3.46 15.21 -0.02
N ASP A 129 2.97 16.11 0.83
CA ASP A 129 1.86 16.97 0.49
C ASP A 129 2.23 17.85 -0.71
N LYS A 130 1.50 17.71 -1.83
CA LYS A 130 1.75 18.40 -3.09
C LYS A 130 1.77 19.94 -2.95
N LYS A 131 1.08 20.51 -1.95
CA LYS A 131 0.96 21.97 -1.76
C LYS A 131 2.04 22.56 -0.84
N ARG A 132 2.47 21.81 0.17
CA ARG A 132 3.32 22.33 1.26
C ARG A 132 4.68 21.64 1.38
N GLY A 133 4.89 20.52 0.68
CA GLY A 133 6.14 19.76 0.76
C GLY A 133 6.34 19.03 2.09
N HIS A 134 5.34 18.98 2.97
CA HIS A 134 5.45 18.26 4.25
C HIS A 134 5.15 16.78 4.05
N TRP A 135 5.95 15.92 4.69
CA TRP A 135 5.71 14.48 4.70
C TRP A 135 4.53 14.12 5.59
N LYS A 136 3.61 13.32 5.05
CA LYS A 136 2.47 12.71 5.73
C LYS A 136 2.68 11.20 5.80
N ILE A 137 2.71 10.68 7.02
CA ILE A 137 2.86 9.25 7.29
C ILE A 137 1.57 8.77 7.95
N PRO A 138 0.86 7.78 7.37
CA PRO A 138 -0.32 7.22 8.00
C PRO A 138 0.08 6.51 9.30
N THR A 139 -0.65 6.78 10.38
CA THR A 139 -0.37 6.23 11.72
C THR A 139 -0.29 4.70 11.71
N LYS A 140 -1.16 4.06 10.92
CA LYS A 140 -1.21 2.62 10.75
C LYS A 140 0.06 2.01 10.14
N ALA A 141 0.69 2.71 9.19
CA ALA A 141 1.97 2.24 8.64
C ALA A 141 3.07 2.24 9.70
N LEU A 142 2.95 3.08 10.74
CA LEU A 142 3.89 3.07 11.83
C LEU A 142 3.71 1.82 12.69
N GLU A 143 2.51 1.32 12.96
CA GLU A 143 2.28 0.20 13.91
C GLU A 143 3.29 -0.94 13.75
N LYS A 144 3.44 -1.49 12.54
CA LYS A 144 4.37 -2.58 12.22
C LYS A 144 5.79 -2.12 11.84
N TYR A 145 6.02 -0.83 11.61
CA TYR A 145 7.33 -0.33 11.21
C TYR A 145 8.33 -0.38 12.36
N THR A 146 9.46 -1.02 12.10
CA THR A 146 10.63 -1.06 12.97
C THR A 146 11.81 -0.36 12.27
N PRO A 147 12.29 0.78 12.79
CA PRO A 147 13.43 1.46 12.21
C PRO A 147 14.68 0.56 12.24
N THR A 148 15.38 0.48 11.12
CA THR A 148 16.71 -0.15 11.09
C THR A 148 17.64 0.70 11.98
N ARG A 149 18.15 0.12 13.08
CA ARG A 149 19.10 0.82 13.96
C ARG A 149 20.35 1.21 13.17
N GLN A 150 20.46 2.49 12.78
CA GLN A 150 21.77 3.05 12.49
C GLN A 150 22.43 3.32 13.84
N ASN A 151 23.44 2.50 14.18
CA ASN A 151 24.30 2.66 15.34
C ASN A 151 24.80 4.11 15.42
N ARG A 152 24.17 4.94 16.26
CA ARG A 152 24.81 6.15 16.75
C ARG A 152 25.86 5.71 17.76
N LYS A 153 27.10 5.48 17.29
CA LYS A 153 28.25 5.64 18.18
C LYS A 153 28.19 7.09 18.66
N LYS A 154 27.77 7.32 19.90
CA LYS A 154 28.03 8.58 20.60
C LYS A 154 29.56 8.69 20.66
N LYS A 155 30.11 9.69 19.96
CA LYS A 155 31.44 10.21 20.26
C LYS A 155 31.32 11.18 21.42
#